data_AF-A0A2V6LLH5-F1
#
_entry.id   AF-A0A2V6LLH5-F1
#
_cell.length_a   1.000
_cell.length_b   1.000
_cell.length_c   1.000
_cell.angle_alpha   90.00
_cell.angle_beta   90.00
_cell.angle_gamma   90.00
#
_symmetry.space_group_name_H-M   'P 1'
#
loop_
_entity.id
_entity.type
_entity.pdbx_description
1 polymer ?
#
loop_
_entity_poly.entity_id
_entity_poly.type
_entity_poly.pdbx_seq_one_letter_code
_entity_poly.pdbx_strand_id
1 'polypeptide(L)'
;MLTLNLPLASLFGLHTPPRVALLLTLAFVVFLFRREIRGRPNVSGALWLPVLWLVLICSRSFTQWLNIFGLHVGGAVSVEEGSPLDACFIFALLMAGVCVLLTRQVNLADVILNNGWLIAFVAYCFISILWSDFPLVSFKRWIKMFGHP
;
A
#
# COMPACT_ATOMS: atom_id res chain seq x y z
N MET A 1 0.55 -50.02 13.97
CA MET A 1 -0.73 -49.31 14.16
C MET A 1 -0.42 -47.99 14.84
N LEU A 2 -0.38 -46.91 14.07
CA LEU A 2 0.00 -45.56 14.45
C LEU A 2 -1.29 -44.75 14.67
N THR A 3 -1.71 -44.54 15.91
CA THR A 3 -2.87 -43.71 16.27
C THR A 3 -2.56 -42.88 17.50
N LEU A 4 -1.63 -41.94 17.37
CA LEU A 4 -1.32 -41.01 18.46
C LEU A 4 -0.74 -39.72 17.87
N ASN A 5 -1.58 -38.88 17.25
CA ASN A 5 -1.19 -37.53 16.78
C ASN A 5 -2.38 -36.65 16.36
N LEU A 6 -3.48 -36.59 17.12
CA LEU A 6 -4.62 -35.72 16.76
C LEU A 6 -5.23 -34.78 17.85
N PRO A 7 -4.87 -34.79 19.16
CA PRO A 7 -5.47 -33.85 20.11
C PRO A 7 -4.63 -32.60 20.45
N LEU A 8 -3.35 -32.54 20.08
CA LEU A 8 -2.49 -31.39 20.42
C LEU A 8 -2.69 -30.20 19.46
N ALA A 9 -3.00 -30.47 18.19
CA ALA A 9 -3.24 -29.43 17.19
C ALA A 9 -4.58 -28.67 17.42
N SER A 10 -5.57 -29.33 18.02
CA SER A 10 -6.87 -28.71 18.35
C SER A 10 -6.84 -27.94 19.68
N LEU A 11 -5.95 -28.27 20.61
CA LEU A 11 -5.75 -27.53 21.87
C LEU A 11 -5.05 -26.18 21.66
N PHE A 12 -4.16 -26.09 20.66
CA PHE A 12 -3.64 -24.83 20.12
C PHE A 12 -4.52 -24.26 19.00
N GLY A 13 -5.74 -24.77 18.86
CA GLY A 13 -6.79 -24.19 18.04
C GLY A 13 -7.24 -22.88 18.68
N LEU A 14 -6.47 -21.81 18.45
CA LEU A 14 -6.87 -20.43 18.67
C LEU A 14 -8.16 -20.20 17.89
N HIS A 15 -9.30 -20.46 18.54
CA HIS A 15 -10.65 -20.17 18.06
C HIS A 15 -10.92 -18.66 18.12
N THR A 16 -9.89 -17.84 17.86
CA THR A 16 -10.03 -16.40 17.72
C THR A 16 -10.79 -16.16 16.43
N PRO A 17 -11.92 -15.42 16.46
CA PRO A 17 -12.58 -15.01 15.25
C PRO A 17 -11.57 -14.34 14.32
N PRO A 18 -11.55 -14.62 13.00
CA PRO A 18 -10.55 -14.08 12.08
C PRO A 18 -10.40 -12.56 12.15
N ARG A 19 -11.49 -11.86 12.46
CA ARG A 19 -11.52 -10.40 12.66
C ARG A 19 -10.71 -9.95 13.89
N VAL A 20 -10.77 -10.72 14.98
CA VAL A 20 -10.02 -10.41 16.21
C VAL A 20 -8.53 -10.64 15.99
N ALA A 21 -8.16 -11.74 15.32
CA ALA A 21 -6.77 -12.00 14.96
C ALA A 21 -6.21 -10.87 14.06
N LEU A 22 -6.97 -10.43 13.07
CA LEU A 22 -6.61 -9.30 12.21
C LEU A 22 -6.44 -8.00 13.01
N LEU A 23 -7.38 -7.68 13.90
CA LEU A 23 -7.28 -6.45 14.71
C LEU A 23 -6.05 -6.48 15.62
N LEU A 24 -5.73 -7.65 16.18
CA LEU A 24 -4.56 -7.81 17.04
C LEU A 24 -3.26 -7.65 16.24
N THR A 25 -3.17 -8.24 15.05
CA THR A 25 -1.98 -8.09 14.19
C THR A 25 -1.82 -6.65 13.70
N LEU A 26 -2.90 -5.98 13.28
CA LEU A 26 -2.86 -4.56 12.93
C LEU A 26 -2.43 -3.69 14.12
N ALA A 27 -3.00 -3.92 15.31
CA ALA A 27 -2.62 -3.19 16.52
C ALA A 27 -1.14 -3.39 16.86
N PHE A 28 -0.63 -4.62 16.72
CA PHE A 28 0.77 -4.93 16.94
C PHE A 28 1.70 -4.24 15.93
N VAL A 29 1.37 -4.27 14.63
CA VAL A 29 2.11 -3.55 13.59
C VAL A 29 2.13 -2.05 13.87
N VAL A 30 0.98 -1.47 14.20
CA VAL A 30 0.86 -0.05 14.53
C VAL A 30 1.71 0.29 15.76
N PHE A 31 1.67 -0.54 16.80
CA PHE A 31 2.48 -0.37 17.99
C PHE A 31 3.99 -0.39 17.68
N LEU A 32 4.46 -1.37 16.90
CA LEU A 32 5.86 -1.46 16.50
C LEU A 32 6.30 -0.22 15.73
N PHE A 33 5.49 0.25 14.78
CA PHE A 33 5.80 1.42 13.96
C PHE A 33 5.80 2.71 14.79
N ARG A 34 4.85 2.88 15.71
CA ARG A 34 4.85 4.03 16.65
C ARG A 34 6.07 4.02 17.58
N ARG A 35 6.50 2.84 18.03
CA ARG A 35 7.70 2.69 18.86
C ARG A 35 8.95 3.11 18.09
N GLU A 36 9.07 2.70 16.83
CA GLU A 36 10.21 3.04 15.98
C GLU A 36 10.28 4.54 15.69
N ILE A 37 9.15 5.18 15.35
CA ILE A 37 9.10 6.63 15.14
C ILE A 37 9.47 7.39 16.42
N ARG A 38 8.98 6.95 17.59
CA ARG A 38 9.30 7.59 18.88
C ARG A 38 10.78 7.49 19.23
N GLY A 39 11.48 6.44 18.78
CA GLY A 39 12.90 6.24 19.02
C GLY A 39 13.82 7.17 18.21
N ARG A 40 13.31 7.88 17.20
CA ARG A 40 14.11 8.77 16.33
C ARG A 40 13.51 10.17 16.29
N PRO A 41 14.03 11.14 17.08
CA PRO A 41 13.44 12.48 17.21
C PRO A 41 13.42 13.31 15.91
N ASN A 42 14.19 12.92 14.88
CA ASN A 42 14.21 13.58 13.57
C ASN A 42 13.19 13.02 12.55
N VAL A 43 12.39 12.02 12.94
CA VAL A 43 11.45 11.33 12.04
C VAL A 43 10.05 11.92 12.22
N SER A 44 9.66 12.80 11.30
CA SER A 44 8.30 13.36 11.24
C SER A 44 7.26 12.26 11.07
N GLY A 45 6.11 12.40 11.75
CA GLY A 45 4.97 11.48 11.65
C GLY A 45 4.42 11.29 10.23
N ALA A 46 4.89 12.08 9.26
CA ALA A 46 4.59 11.93 7.85
C ALA A 46 5.03 10.59 7.24
N LEU A 47 5.89 9.80 7.89
CA LEU A 47 6.20 8.43 7.43
C LEU A 47 5.00 7.48 7.46
N TRP A 48 3.92 7.84 8.18
CA TRP A 48 2.68 7.09 8.11
C TRP A 48 2.02 7.13 6.72
N LEU A 49 2.27 8.18 5.92
CA LEU A 49 1.68 8.30 4.58
C LEU A 49 2.19 7.18 3.64
N PRO A 50 3.52 6.98 3.45
CA PRO A 50 4.05 5.86 2.68
C PRO A 50 3.61 4.49 3.20
N VAL A 51 3.53 4.31 4.52
CA VAL A 51 3.07 3.04 5.11
C VAL A 51 1.62 2.76 4.75
N LEU A 52 0.74 3.75 4.92
CA LEU A 52 -0.67 3.62 4.60
C LEU A 52 -0.85 3.34 3.10
N TRP A 53 -0.03 3.97 2.25
CA TRP A 53 -0.03 3.73 0.81
C TRP A 53 0.36 2.29 0.46
N LEU A 54 1.45 1.78 1.05
CA LEU A 54 1.88 0.39 0.85
C LEU A 54 0.85 -0.62 1.37
N VAL A 55 0.21 -0.36 2.52
CA VAL A 55 -0.83 -1.25 3.05
C VAL A 55 -2.01 -1.37 2.08
N LEU A 56 -2.40 -0.28 1.44
CA LEU A 56 -3.51 -0.29 0.48
C LEU A 56 -3.15 -1.00 -0.83
N ILE A 57 -1.94 -0.78 -1.36
CA ILE A 57 -1.51 -1.42 -2.62
C ILE A 57 -1.16 -2.90 -2.42
N CYS A 58 -0.54 -3.26 -1.29
CA CYS A 58 -0.05 -4.62 -1.06
C CYS A 58 -1.07 -5.54 -0.40
N SER A 59 -2.13 -5.01 0.23
CA SER A 59 -3.16 -5.86 0.86
C SER A 59 -4.48 -5.82 0.10
N ARG A 60 -5.25 -4.76 0.28
CA ARG A 60 -6.63 -4.61 -0.15
C ARG A 60 -6.96 -3.12 -0.25
N SER A 61 -7.88 -2.81 -1.15
CA SER A 61 -8.34 -1.44 -1.35
C SER A 61 -9.10 -0.89 -0.13
N PHE A 62 -9.24 0.43 -0.06
CA PHE A 62 -9.89 1.10 1.07
C PHE A 62 -11.36 0.68 1.20
N THR A 63 -12.07 0.56 0.09
CA THR A 63 -13.45 0.08 0.03
C THR A 63 -13.59 -1.37 0.53
N GLN A 64 -12.64 -2.25 0.19
CA GLN A 64 -12.63 -3.62 0.70
C GLN A 64 -12.40 -3.67 2.21
N TRP A 65 -11.52 -2.81 2.74
CA TRP A 65 -11.33 -2.66 4.18
C TRP A 65 -12.62 -2.22 4.88
N LEU A 66 -13.34 -1.23 4.34
CA LEU A 66 -14.64 -0.79 4.89
C LEU A 66 -15.67 -1.93 4.92
N ASN A 67 -15.74 -2.73 3.86
CA ASN A 67 -16.65 -3.88 3.77
C ASN A 67 -16.34 -4.93 4.85
N ILE A 68 -15.06 -5.23 5.12
CA ILE A 68 -14.66 -6.15 6.20
C ILE A 68 -15.13 -5.67 7.58
N PHE A 69 -15.16 -4.35 7.80
CA PHE A 69 -15.68 -3.73 9.02
C PHE A 69 -17.22 -3.62 9.04
N GLY A 70 -17.91 -4.12 8.03
CA GLY A 70 -19.38 -4.10 7.93
C GLY A 70 -19.95 -2.80 7.36
N LEU A 71 -19.09 -1.85 6.97
CA LEU A 71 -19.47 -0.61 6.30
C LEU A 71 -19.50 -0.86 4.79
N HIS A 72 -20.66 -1.31 4.29
CA HIS A 72 -20.87 -1.56 2.87
C HIS A 72 -21.02 -0.23 2.12
N VAL A 73 -19.90 0.30 1.63
CA VAL A 73 -19.84 1.53 0.84
C VAL A 73 -19.55 1.13 -0.62
N GLY A 74 -20.54 1.26 -1.50
CA GLY A 74 -20.45 0.89 -2.91
C GLY A 74 -21.08 -0.48 -3.23
N GLY A 75 -21.92 -0.51 -4.28
CA GLY A 75 -22.49 -1.75 -4.83
C GLY A 75 -21.41 -2.64 -5.45
N ALA A 76 -21.73 -3.89 -5.77
CA ALA A 76 -20.80 -4.92 -6.27
C ALA A 76 -19.81 -4.36 -7.30
N VAL A 77 -18.60 -4.03 -6.83
CA VAL A 77 -17.55 -3.44 -7.65
C VAL A 77 -16.99 -4.57 -8.50
N SER A 78 -17.22 -4.49 -9.82
CA SER A 78 -16.54 -5.36 -10.76
C SER A 78 -15.05 -5.10 -10.66
N VAL A 79 -14.24 -6.17 -10.60
CA VAL A 79 -12.77 -6.11 -10.54
C VAL A 79 -12.19 -5.25 -11.67
N GLU A 80 -12.93 -5.08 -12.77
CA GLU A 80 -12.48 -4.36 -13.96
C GLU A 80 -12.73 -2.84 -13.92
N GLU A 81 -13.71 -2.38 -13.16
CA GLU A 81 -14.11 -0.96 -13.13
C GLU A 81 -13.51 -0.19 -11.94
N GLY A 82 -13.16 -0.89 -10.85
CA GLY A 82 -12.60 -0.28 -9.65
C GLY A 82 -13.58 0.65 -8.93
N SER A 83 -13.37 0.88 -7.63
CA SER A 83 -14.22 1.81 -6.87
C SER A 83 -13.75 3.25 -7.11
N PRO A 84 -14.62 4.19 -7.53
CA PRO A 84 -14.23 5.60 -7.68
C PRO A 84 -13.79 6.21 -6.34
N LEU A 85 -14.25 5.64 -5.23
CA LEU A 85 -13.84 6.05 -3.89
C LEU A 85 -12.39 5.65 -3.60
N ASP A 86 -11.96 4.45 -4.03
CA ASP A 86 -10.57 4.00 -3.88
C ASP A 86 -9.61 4.90 -4.67
N ALA A 87 -9.97 5.25 -5.91
CA ALA A 87 -9.18 6.16 -6.74
C ALA A 87 -9.03 7.55 -6.09
N CYS A 88 -10.13 8.11 -5.56
CA CYS A 88 -10.09 9.39 -4.85
C CYS A 88 -9.20 9.33 -3.60
N PHE A 89 -9.28 8.25 -2.83
CA PHE A 89 -8.49 8.07 -1.62
C PHE A 89 -6.99 7.94 -1.93
N ILE A 90 -6.62 7.13 -2.92
CA ILE A 90 -5.22 6.99 -3.37
C ILE A 90 -4.71 8.34 -3.91
N PHE A 91 -5.52 9.07 -4.67
CA PHE A 91 -5.15 10.39 -5.17
C PHE A 91 -4.92 11.39 -4.04
N ALA A 92 -5.80 11.44 -3.04
CA ALA A 92 -5.64 12.29 -1.86
C ALA A 92 -4.36 11.92 -1.08
N LEU A 93 -4.07 10.63 -0.94
CA LEU A 93 -2.85 10.15 -0.28
C LEU A 93 -1.58 10.52 -1.06
N LEU A 94 -1.63 10.42 -2.38
CA LEU A 94 -0.54 10.84 -3.28
C LEU A 94 -0.29 12.35 -3.17
N MET A 95 -1.35 13.16 -3.22
CA MET A 95 -1.27 14.62 -3.04
C MET A 95 -0.72 15.01 -1.67
N ALA A 96 -1.15 14.31 -0.61
CA ALA A 96 -0.60 14.51 0.73
C ALA A 96 0.90 14.15 0.78
N GLY A 97 1.30 13.06 0.11
CA GLY A 97 2.71 12.68 -0.03
C GLY A 97 3.53 13.79 -0.72
N VAL A 98 3.06 14.29 -1.87
CA VAL A 98 3.71 15.40 -2.59
C VAL A 98 3.80 16.66 -1.72
N CYS A 99 2.73 17.02 -1.01
CA CYS A 99 2.74 18.16 -0.09
C CYS A 99 3.79 18.00 1.02
N VAL A 100 3.92 16.81 1.60
CA VAL A 100 4.97 16.49 2.58
C VAL A 100 6.37 16.61 1.98
N LEU A 101 6.57 16.13 0.75
CA LEU A 101 7.83 16.24 0.03
C LEU A 101 8.22 17.71 -0.21
N LEU A 102 7.26 18.54 -0.62
CA LEU A 102 7.47 19.97 -0.85
C LEU A 102 7.74 20.74 0.45
N THR A 103 7.01 20.43 1.52
CA THR A 103 7.19 21.09 2.83
C THR A 103 8.51 20.71 3.51
N ARG A 104 9.06 19.52 3.23
CA ARG A 104 10.38 19.10 3.73
C ARG A 104 11.56 19.69 2.95
N GLN A 105 11.32 20.47 1.90
CA GLN A 105 12.37 21.01 1.02
C GLN A 105 13.41 19.94 0.63
N VAL A 106 12.94 18.74 0.31
CA VAL A 106 13.85 17.66 -0.09
C VAL A 106 14.54 18.12 -1.37
N ASN A 107 15.87 18.17 -1.36
CA ASN A 107 16.63 18.50 -2.56
C ASN A 107 16.52 17.34 -3.54
N LEU A 108 15.53 17.42 -4.44
CA LEU A 108 15.28 16.40 -5.45
C LEU A 108 16.51 16.18 -6.34
N ALA A 109 17.34 17.20 -6.55
CA ALA A 109 18.58 17.07 -7.29
C ALA A 109 19.58 16.14 -6.57
N ASP A 110 19.72 16.25 -5.25
CA ASP A 110 20.57 15.35 -4.47
C ASP A 110 20.04 13.91 -4.46
N VAL A 111 18.71 13.74 -4.40
CA VAL A 111 18.07 12.42 -4.52
C VAL A 111 18.34 11.82 -5.89
N ILE A 112 18.27 12.63 -6.94
CA ILE A 112 18.50 12.20 -8.32
C ILE A 112 19.96 11.78 -8.53
N LEU A 113 20.91 12.60 -8.07
CA LEU A 113 22.34 12.34 -8.22
C LEU A 113 22.79 11.11 -7.41
N ASN A 114 22.21 10.89 -6.23
CA ASN A 114 22.53 9.70 -5.42
C ASN A 114 21.90 8.40 -5.94
N ASN A 115 20.85 8.46 -6.77
CA ASN A 115 20.10 7.29 -7.22
C ASN A 115 20.15 7.11 -8.74
N GLY A 116 21.32 7.30 -9.34
CA GLY A 116 21.49 7.23 -10.80
C GLY A 116 20.99 5.93 -11.43
N TRP A 117 21.17 4.78 -10.77
CA TRP A 117 20.66 3.48 -11.25
C TRP A 117 19.13 3.40 -11.31
N LEU A 118 18.45 3.95 -10.28
CA LEU A 118 16.99 4.01 -10.26
C LEU A 118 16.48 4.89 -11.41
N ILE A 119 17.16 6.01 -11.68
CA ILE A 119 16.81 6.91 -12.76
C ILE A 119 17.06 6.27 -14.11
N ALA A 120 18.18 5.58 -14.30
CA ALA A 120 18.46 4.85 -15.52
C ALA A 120 17.37 3.81 -15.80
N PHE A 121 16.93 3.07 -14.76
CA PHE A 121 15.82 2.13 -14.88
C PHE A 121 14.50 2.81 -15.26
N VAL A 122 14.13 3.89 -14.57
CA VAL A 122 12.89 4.63 -14.87
C VAL A 122 12.94 5.23 -16.29
N ALA A 123 14.07 5.82 -16.69
CA ALA A 123 14.27 6.36 -18.04
C ALA A 123 14.17 5.26 -19.10
N TYR A 124 14.76 4.10 -18.84
CA TYR A 124 14.61 2.92 -19.70
C TYR A 124 13.14 2.50 -19.85
N CYS A 125 12.36 2.47 -18.76
CA CYS A 125 10.93 2.19 -18.83
C CYS A 125 10.18 3.20 -19.72
N PHE A 126 10.48 4.51 -19.60
CA PHE A 126 9.87 5.53 -20.45
C PHE A 126 10.25 5.39 -21.92
N ILE A 127 11.52 5.13 -22.21
CA ILE A 127 12.02 4.89 -23.58
C ILE A 127 11.34 3.64 -24.17
N SER A 128 11.18 2.58 -23.37
CA SER A 128 10.48 1.37 -23.80
C SER A 128 9.00 1.62 -24.11
N ILE A 129 8.33 2.52 -23.38
CA ILE A 129 6.94 2.91 -23.67
C ILE A 129 6.87 3.72 -24.98
N LEU A 130 7.82 4.64 -25.19
CA LEU A 130 7.91 5.46 -26.41
C LEU A 130 8.21 4.65 -27.66
N TRP A 131 8.95 3.55 -27.52
CA TRP A 131 9.30 2.65 -28.62
C TRP A 131 8.24 1.58 -28.93
N SER A 132 7.17 1.51 -28.13
CA SER A 132 6.07 0.58 -28.36
C SER A 132 5.20 1.03 -29.54
N ASP A 133 4.61 0.08 -30.28
CA ASP A 133 3.66 0.36 -31.36
C ASP A 133 2.41 1.15 -30.90
N PHE A 134 2.10 1.12 -29.60
CA PHE A 134 0.98 1.84 -29.00
C PHE A 134 1.42 2.67 -27.78
N PRO A 135 2.21 3.74 -27.96
CA PRO A 135 2.85 4.47 -26.86
C PRO A 135 1.81 5.12 -25.94
N LEU A 136 0.71 5.65 -26.50
CA LEU A 136 -0.38 6.25 -25.73
C LEU A 136 -1.17 5.22 -24.90
N VAL A 137 -1.32 3.98 -25.40
CA VAL A 137 -2.01 2.90 -24.68
C VAL A 137 -1.13 2.39 -23.54
N SER A 138 0.16 2.19 -23.82
CA SER A 138 1.16 1.78 -22.82
C SER A 138 1.33 2.83 -21.72
N PHE A 139 1.35 4.12 -22.07
CA PHE A 139 1.37 5.21 -21.11
C PHE A 139 0.09 5.26 -20.27
N LYS A 140 -1.10 5.11 -20.87
CA LYS A 140 -2.37 5.03 -20.15
C LYS A 140 -2.42 3.84 -19.19
N ARG A 141 -1.87 2.68 -19.59
CA ARG A 141 -1.73 1.49 -18.73
C ARG A 141 -0.75 1.74 -17.57
N TRP A 142 0.36 2.42 -17.83
CA TRP A 142 1.34 2.78 -16.80
C TRP A 142 0.75 3.70 -15.74
N ILE A 143 -0.03 4.71 -16.15
CA ILE A 143 -0.80 5.55 -15.22
C ILE A 143 -1.85 4.72 -14.47
N LYS A 144 -2.55 3.80 -15.16
CA LYS A 144 -3.55 2.93 -14.52
C LYS A 144 -2.92 2.04 -13.43
N MET A 145 -1.65 1.63 -13.55
CA MET A 145 -0.95 0.89 -12.49
C MET A 145 -0.86 1.64 -11.15
N PHE A 146 -0.83 2.98 -11.15
CA PHE A 146 -0.79 3.77 -9.92
C PHE A 146 -2.17 3.98 -9.28
N GLY A 147 -3.25 3.77 -10.02
CA GLY A 147 -4.62 4.08 -9.59
C GLY A 147 -5.56 2.88 -9.47
N HIS A 148 -5.08 1.66 -9.70
CA HIS A 148 -5.92 0.46 -9.64
C HIS A 148 -5.94 -0.12 -8.21
N PRO A 149 -7.13 -0.32 -7.60
CA PRO A 149 -7.32 -1.25 -6.48
C PRO A 149 -7.38 -2.72 -6.93
#